data_AF-A0A4P2Q5L6-F1
#
_entry.id   AF-A0A4P2Q5L6-F1
#
_cell.length_a   1.000
_cell.length_b   1.000
_cell.length_c   1.000
_cell.angle_alpha   90.00
_cell.angle_beta   90.00
_cell.angle_gamma   90.00
#
_symmetry.space_group_name_H-M   'P 1'
#
loop_
_entity.id
_entity.type
_entity.pdbx_description
1 polymer ?
#
loop_
_entity_poly.entity_id
_entity_poly.type
_entity_poly.pdbx_seq_one_letter_code
_entity_poly.pdbx_strand_id
1 'polypeptide(L)'
;MTIELVFKVTGEDGEPRDIVVRIHEPTRNPPEKKWPWVVPVEVDGRNYNVSGEDPLDAIESGARHAAILLSELHGDALDPPLEPRMKEGE
;
A
#
# COMPACT_ATOMS: atom_id res chain seq x y z
N MET A 1 -9.44 1.45 -10.35
CA MET A 1 -8.98 2.60 -9.51
C MET A 1 -7.63 2.28 -8.85
N THR A 2 -6.81 3.28 -8.48
CA THR A 2 -5.59 3.07 -7.66
C THR A 2 -5.43 4.23 -6.68
N ILE A 3 -5.13 3.91 -5.42
CA ILE A 3 -4.82 4.88 -4.37
C ILE A 3 -3.31 4.99 -4.28
N GLU A 4 -2.76 6.19 -4.45
CA GLU A 4 -1.32 6.47 -4.32
C GLU A 4 -1.06 7.34 -3.09
N LEU A 5 -0.17 6.87 -2.22
CA LEU A 5 0.30 7.57 -1.03
C LEU A 5 1.80 7.80 -1.17
N VAL A 6 2.26 9.03 -0.91
CA VAL A 6 3.68 9.38 -0.95
C VAL A 6 4.12 9.81 0.44
N PHE A 7 5.11 9.10 0.98
CA PHE A 7 5.74 9.37 2.26
C PHE A 7 7.13 9.92 2.03
N LYS A 8 7.57 10.84 2.89
CA LYS A 8 8.97 11.26 2.93
C LYS A 8 9.69 10.50 4.04
N VAL A 9 10.86 9.98 3.72
CA VAL A 9 11.78 9.39 4.69
C VAL A 9 13.07 10.17 4.66
N THR A 10 13.54 10.57 5.84
CA THR A 10 14.89 11.11 6.00
C THR A 10 15.82 9.97 6.38
N GLY A 11 16.76 9.61 5.49
CA GLY A 11 17.74 8.57 5.76
C GLY A 11 18.80 9.00 6.79
N GLU A 12 19.63 8.06 7.24
CA GLU A 12 20.74 8.34 8.17
C GLU A 12 21.74 9.37 7.61
N ASP A 13 21.85 9.47 6.28
CA ASP A 13 22.70 10.44 5.57
C ASP A 13 22.07 11.85 5.48
N GLY A 14 20.85 12.04 5.99
CA GLY A 14 20.12 13.32 6.01
C GLY A 14 19.45 13.72 4.68
N GLU A 15 19.61 12.92 3.63
CA GLU A 15 18.94 13.14 2.34
C GLU A 15 17.50 12.62 2.39
N PRO A 16 16.49 13.47 2.08
CA PRO A 16 15.10 13.03 2.02
C PRO A 16 14.84 12.21 0.76
N ARG A 17 14.16 11.08 0.92
CA ARG A 17 13.70 10.22 -0.17
C ARG A 17 12.19 10.05 -0.12
N ASP A 18 11.56 10.08 -1.29
CA ASP A 18 10.15 9.74 -1.44
C ASP A 18 9.95 8.22 -1.48
N ILE A 19 8.98 7.74 -0.71
CA ILE A 19 8.48 6.36 -0.75
C ILE A 19 7.06 6.39 -1.27
N VAL A 20 6.83 5.62 -2.32
CA VAL A 20 5.51 5.50 -2.94
C VAL A 20 4.86 4.20 -2.50
N VAL A 21 3.62 4.31 -2.04
CA VAL A 21 2.72 3.18 -1.78
C VAL A 21 1.54 3.27 -2.73
N ARG A 22 1.24 2.17 -3.42
CA ARG A 22 0.08 2.06 -4.30
C ARG A 22 -0.80 0.91 -3.86
N ILE A 23 -2.08 1.19 -3.62
CA ILE A 23 -3.10 0.18 -3.40
C ILE A 23 -3.97 0.16 -4.64
N HIS A 24 -3.90 -0.93 -5.40
CA HIS A 24 -4.65 -1.08 -6.64
C HIS A 24 -6.08 -1.53 -6.39
N GLU A 25 -6.86 -1.65 -7.46
CA GLU A 25 -8.22 -2.15 -7.39
C GLU A 25 -8.24 -3.61 -6.94
N PRO A 26 -9.07 -3.98 -5.94
CA PRO A 26 -9.22 -5.36 -5.54
C PRO A 26 -9.88 -6.17 -6.65
N THR A 27 -9.34 -7.36 -6.90
CA THR A 27 -9.86 -8.31 -7.89
C THR A 27 -10.40 -9.55 -7.19
N ARG A 28 -11.41 -10.16 -7.80
CA ARG A 28 -12.02 -11.39 -7.26
C ARG A 28 -11.16 -12.59 -7.62
N ASN A 29 -10.71 -13.32 -6.62
CA ASN A 29 -10.06 -14.63 -6.75
C ASN A 29 -11.07 -15.70 -7.23
N PRO A 30 -10.57 -16.85 -7.74
CA PRO A 30 -11.39 -18.02 -7.98
C PRO A 30 -12.19 -18.44 -6.73
N PRO A 31 -13.41 -18.98 -6.89
CA PRO A 31 -14.33 -19.28 -5.78
C PRO A 31 -13.84 -20.34 -4.79
N GLU A 32 -12.76 -21.06 -5.13
CA GLU A 32 -12.17 -22.10 -4.29
C GLU A 32 -11.27 -21.55 -3.17
N LYS A 33 -10.96 -20.24 -3.18
CA LYS A 33 -10.14 -19.63 -2.13
C LYS A 33 -10.97 -19.19 -0.94
N LYS A 34 -10.45 -19.45 0.26
CA LYS A 34 -11.02 -18.99 1.54
C LYS A 34 -11.20 -17.46 1.60
N TRP A 35 -10.29 -16.72 0.97
CA TRP A 35 -10.37 -15.26 0.82
C TRP A 35 -10.63 -14.91 -0.66
N PRO A 36 -11.89 -14.58 -1.01
CA PRO A 36 -12.31 -14.44 -2.39
C PRO A 36 -11.87 -13.13 -3.04
N TRP A 37 -11.26 -12.19 -2.31
CA TRP A 37 -10.71 -10.96 -2.87
C TRP A 37 -9.21 -10.86 -2.68
N VAL A 38 -8.53 -10.23 -3.63
CA VAL A 38 -7.11 -9.91 -3.56
C VAL A 38 -6.89 -8.48 -4.02
N VAL A 39 -6.10 -7.72 -3.25
CA VAL A 39 -5.64 -6.39 -3.62
C VAL A 39 -4.14 -6.43 -3.91
N PRO A 40 -3.69 -5.95 -5.09
CA PRO A 40 -2.28 -5.70 -5.34
C PRO A 40 -1.83 -4.45 -4.58
N VAL A 41 -0.72 -4.54 -3.86
CA VAL A 41 -0.10 -3.44 -3.12
C VAL A 41 1.35 -3.29 -3.57
N GLU A 42 1.74 -2.10 -4.00
CA GLU A 42 3.13 -1.74 -4.26
C GLU A 42 3.65 -0.90 -3.08
N VAL A 43 4.79 -1.29 -2.51
CA VAL A 43 5.50 -0.53 -1.46
C VAL A 43 6.94 -0.35 -1.90
N ASP A 44 7.33 0.89 -2.17
CA ASP A 44 8.70 1.23 -2.61
C ASP A 44 9.18 0.38 -3.81
N GLY A 45 8.29 0.17 -4.79
CA GLY A 45 8.54 -0.65 -5.98
C GLY A 45 8.46 -2.18 -5.76
N ARG A 46 8.17 -2.65 -4.55
CA ARG A 46 7.94 -4.08 -4.25
C ARG A 46 6.46 -4.40 -4.30
N ASN A 47 6.11 -5.49 -4.98
CA ASN A 47 4.72 -5.89 -5.22
C ASN A 47 4.28 -7.02 -4.28
N TYR A 48 3.09 -6.84 -3.69
CA TYR A 48 2.47 -7.76 -2.77
C TYR A 48 1.02 -8.01 -3.17
N ASN A 49 0.52 -9.23 -2.93
CA ASN A 49 -0.89 -9.56 -3.09
C ASN A 49 -1.48 -9.87 -1.73
N VAL A 50 -2.38 -9.01 -1.27
CA VAL A 50 -3.02 -9.15 0.05
C VAL A 50 -4.45 -9.58 -0.15
N SER A 51 -4.92 -10.58 0.62
CA SER A 51 -6.26 -11.16 0.45
C SER A 51 -7.23 -10.63 1.49
N GLY A 52 -8.52 -10.60 1.15
CA GLY A 52 -9.62 -10.22 2.04
C GLY A 52 -10.92 -10.99 1.78
N GLU A 53 -11.85 -10.90 2.72
CA GLU A 53 -13.18 -11.52 2.66
C GLU A 53 -14.11 -10.80 1.67
N ASP A 54 -13.96 -9.49 1.56
CA ASP A 54 -14.67 -8.61 0.62
C ASP A 54 -13.72 -7.53 0.05
N PRO A 55 -14.14 -6.71 -0.94
CA PRO A 55 -13.27 -5.71 -1.56
C PRO A 55 -12.70 -4.68 -0.57
N LEU A 56 -13.51 -4.25 0.40
CA LEU A 56 -13.12 -3.25 1.38
C LEU A 56 -12.14 -3.87 2.38
N ASP A 57 -12.43 -5.07 2.88
CA ASP A 57 -11.51 -5.81 3.75
C ASP A 57 -10.15 -6.08 3.07
N ALA A 58 -10.15 -6.38 1.77
CA ALA A 58 -8.90 -6.52 1.01
C ALA A 58 -8.11 -5.21 0.99
N ILE A 59 -8.75 -4.07 0.73
CA ILE A 59 -8.12 -2.74 0.75
C ILE A 59 -7.57 -2.41 2.15
N GLU A 60 -8.35 -2.62 3.21
CA GLU A 60 -7.93 -2.38 4.59
C GLU A 60 -6.74 -3.26 4.97
N SER A 61 -6.78 -4.53 4.58
CA SER A 61 -5.67 -5.47 4.77
C SER A 61 -4.43 -5.03 4.00
N GLY A 62 -4.58 -4.55 2.77
CA GLY A 62 -3.49 -4.01 1.95
C GLY A 62 -2.85 -2.76 2.56
N ALA A 63 -3.67 -1.82 3.05
CA ALA A 63 -3.19 -0.63 3.75
C ALA A 63 -2.45 -0.98 5.04
N ARG A 64 -2.98 -1.93 5.83
CA ARG A 64 -2.32 -2.43 7.05
C ARG A 64 -0.99 -3.10 6.74
N HIS A 65 -0.94 -3.91 5.68
CA HIS A 65 0.29 -4.56 5.25
C HIS A 65 1.37 -3.54 4.87
N ALA A 66 1.00 -2.51 4.09
CA ALA A 66 1.91 -1.42 3.75
C ALA A 66 2.40 -0.67 5.00
N ALA A 67 1.52 -0.35 5.95
CA ALA A 67 1.91 0.33 7.18
C ALA A 67 2.92 -0.47 8.02
N ILE A 68 2.73 -1.80 8.13
CA ILE A 68 3.67 -2.68 8.84
C ILE A 68 5.03 -2.68 8.12
N LEU A 69 5.05 -2.85 6.79
CA LEU A 69 6.28 -2.86 6.01
C LEU A 69 7.05 -1.53 6.13
N LEU A 70 6.35 -0.41 6.05
CA LEU A 70 6.96 0.91 6.22
C LEU A 70 7.56 1.05 7.63
N SER A 71 6.84 0.62 8.66
CA SER A 71 7.32 0.66 10.04
C SER A 71 8.53 -0.25 10.29
N GLU A 72 8.57 -1.44 9.69
CA GLU A 72 9.71 -2.36 9.78
C GLU A 72 10.95 -1.84 9.05
N LEU A 73 10.77 -1.16 7.91
CA LEU A 73 11.86 -0.66 7.07
C LEU A 73 12.43 0.68 7.54
N HIS A 74 11.59 1.55 8.11
CA HIS A 74 11.95 2.94 8.39
C HIS A 74 11.70 3.37 9.85
N GLY A 75 11.09 2.54 10.68
CA GLY A 75 10.78 2.88 12.07
C GLY A 75 9.96 4.17 12.18
N ASP A 76 10.41 5.09 13.04
CA ASP A 76 9.80 6.40 13.26
C ASP A 76 10.31 7.49 12.31
N ALA A 77 11.15 7.16 11.32
CA ALA A 77 11.74 8.14 10.38
C ALA A 77 10.80 8.54 9.23
N LEU A 78 9.54 8.09 9.28
CA LEU A 78 8.50 8.38 8.30
C LEU A 78 7.76 9.65 8.68
N ASP A 79 7.82 10.66 7.83
CA ASP A 79 6.86 11.75 7.88
C ASP A 79 5.47 11.22 7.48
N PRO A 80 4.38 11.75 8.08
CA PRO A 80 3.03 11.42 7.66
C PRO A 80 2.84 11.67 6.15
N PRO A 81 1.98 10.88 5.49
CA PRO A 81 1.84 10.94 4.04
C PRO A 81 1.36 12.33 3.62
N LEU A 82 1.91 12.81 2.51
CA LEU A 82 1.35 13.98 1.81
C LEU A 82 -0.07 13.62 1.33
N GLU A 83 -0.96 14.61 1.23
CA GLU A 83 -2.39 14.38 0.92
C GLU A 83 -2.59 13.33 -0.20
N PRO A 84 -3.51 12.36 0.00
CA PRO A 84 -3.67 11.23 -0.91
C PRO A 84 -4.00 11.75 -2.32
N ARG A 85 -3.14 11.43 -3.29
CA ARG A 85 -3.40 11.72 -4.70
C ARG A 85 -4.24 10.59 -5.27
N MET A 86 -5.55 10.79 -5.33
CA MET A 86 -6.41 9.95 -6.15
C MET A 86 -6.21 10.35 -7.61
N LYS A 87 -5.58 9.49 -8.42
CA LYS A 87 -5.68 9.64 -9.88
C LYS A 87 -7.07 9.16 -10.31
N GLU A 88 -7.94 10.10 -10.66
CA GLU A 88 -9.11 9.78 -11.47
C GLU A 88 -8.60 9.21 -12.80
N GLY A 89 -9.11 8.02 -13.16
CA GLY A 89 -8.67 7.30 -14.34
C GLY A 89 -8.95 8.10 -15.61
N GLU A 90 -8.00 8.02 -16.55
CA GLU A 90 -8.24 8.25 -17.98
C GLU A 90 -9.07 7.10 -18.56
#